data_AF-A0A9P0P527-F1
#
_entry.id   AF-A0A9P0P527-F1
#
_cell.length_a   1.000
_cell.length_b   1.000
_cell.length_c   1.000
_cell.angle_alpha   90.00
_cell.angle_beta   90.00
_cell.angle_gamma   90.00
#
_symmetry.space_group_name_H-M   'P 1'
#
loop_
_entity.id
_entity.type
_entity.pdbx_description
1 polymer ?
#
loop_
_entity_poly.entity_id
_entity_poly.type
_entity_poly.pdbx_seq_one_letter_code
_entity_poly.pdbx_strand_id
1 'polypeptide(L)'
;MNQEIYEELLFARTLITDTKGESIFHVLKDYFIEKAIPLSNIISIASDRAPAMVGRYRGFISYLKQNVSGVLAIHCVIHRQHLVAKNLSVRLHESLHLVIDTVNRIRSNAVV
;
A
#
# COMPACT_ATOMS: atom_id res chain seq x y z
N MET A 1 20.57 -21.90 5.61
CA MET A 1 20.88 -20.71 4.79
C MET A 1 20.06 -19.57 5.37
N ASN A 2 20.69 -18.60 6.04
CA ASN A 2 20.00 -17.37 6.41
C ASN A 2 19.92 -16.52 5.14
N GLN A 3 18.73 -16.39 4.57
CA GLN A 3 18.49 -15.39 3.54
C GLN A 3 18.41 -14.03 4.22
N GLU A 4 19.34 -13.15 3.88
CA GLU A 4 19.26 -11.74 4.26
C GLU A 4 18.15 -11.08 3.44
N ILE A 5 17.26 -10.37 4.13
CA ILE A 5 16.17 -9.60 3.53
C ILE A 5 16.60 -8.14 3.52
N TYR A 6 16.57 -7.54 2.33
CA TYR A 6 16.86 -6.13 2.12
C TYR A 6 15.57 -5.40 1.78
N GLU A 7 15.33 -4.28 2.46
CA GLU A 7 14.18 -3.41 2.21
C GLU A 7 14.68 -2.03 1.79
N GLU A 8 14.31 -1.61 0.58
CA GLU A 8 14.67 -0.32 0.01
C GLU A 8 13.49 0.29 -0.75
N LEU A 9 13.43 1.62 -0.77
CA LEU A 9 12.46 2.35 -1.58
C LEU A 9 12.85 2.29 -3.05
N LEU A 10 12.12 1.51 -3.85
CA LEU A 10 12.38 1.40 -5.29
C LEU A 10 12.09 2.73 -6.02
N PHE A 11 10.90 3.30 -5.82
CA PHE A 11 10.52 4.60 -6.36
C PHE A 11 9.28 5.21 -5.70
N ALA A 12 9.11 6.52 -5.90
CA ALA A 12 7.86 7.23 -5.68
C ALA A 12 7.59 8.12 -6.90
N ARG A 13 6.37 8.06 -7.46
CA ARG A 13 5.95 8.86 -8.61
C ARG A 13 4.59 9.49 -8.35
N THR A 14 4.46 10.75 -8.77
CA THR A 14 3.17 11.45 -8.75
C THR A 14 2.28 10.94 -9.87
N LEU A 15 1.01 10.66 -9.57
CA LEU A 15 -0.01 10.38 -10.58
C LEU A 15 -0.56 11.72 -11.08
N ILE A 16 -0.33 12.02 -12.36
CA ILE A 16 -0.66 13.34 -12.95
C ILE A 16 -2.15 13.43 -13.33
N THR A 17 -2.77 12.30 -13.69
CA THR A 17 -4.10 12.28 -14.31
C THR A 17 -5.21 11.85 -13.35
N ASP A 18 -5.20 10.60 -12.92
CA ASP A 18 -6.19 10.02 -12.03
C ASP A 18 -5.59 8.90 -11.17
N THR A 19 -6.41 8.33 -10.29
CA THR A 19 -6.04 7.24 -9.38
C THR A 19 -6.62 5.90 -9.81
N LYS A 20 -6.92 5.71 -11.11
CA LYS A 20 -7.43 4.43 -11.62
C LYS A 20 -6.33 3.38 -11.61
N GLY A 21 -6.74 2.11 -11.47
CA GLY A 21 -5.81 0.98 -11.47
C GLY A 21 -4.94 0.89 -12.73
N GLU A 22 -5.50 1.27 -13.88
CA GLU A 22 -4.80 1.33 -15.17
C GLU A 22 -3.68 2.37 -15.18
N SER A 23 -3.96 3.60 -14.74
CA SER A 23 -2.97 4.68 -14.65
C SER A 23 -1.84 4.32 -13.70
N ILE A 24 -2.16 3.74 -12.55
CA ILE A 24 -1.16 3.26 -11.58
C ILE A 24 -0.29 2.15 -12.20
N PHE A 25 -0.90 1.23 -12.96
CA PHE A 25 -0.17 0.15 -13.63
C PHE A 25 0.80 0.68 -14.68
N HIS A 26 0.38 1.64 -15.51
CA HIS A 26 1.25 2.26 -16.50
C HIS A 26 2.45 2.96 -15.86
N VAL A 27 2.23 3.72 -14.78
CA VAL A 27 3.34 4.38 -14.05
C VAL A 27 4.39 3.39 -13.54
N LEU A 28 3.95 2.23 -13.01
CA LEU A 28 4.86 1.16 -12.60
C LEU A 28 5.57 0.52 -13.80
N LYS A 29 4.82 0.20 -14.85
CA LYS A 29 5.36 -0.44 -16.06
C LYS A 29 6.41 0.45 -16.74
N ASP A 30 6.12 1.74 -16.88
CA ASP A 30 7.02 2.71 -17.50
C ASP A 30 8.30 2.87 -16.68
N TYR A 31 8.21 2.88 -15.33
CA TYR A 31 9.40 2.87 -14.47
C TYR A 31 10.26 1.62 -14.69
N PHE A 32 9.65 0.44 -14.73
CA PHE A 32 10.37 -0.82 -14.94
C PHE A 32 11.05 -0.86 -16.32
N ILE A 33 10.36 -0.37 -17.37
CA ILE A 33 10.95 -0.23 -18.71
C ILE A 33 12.12 0.75 -18.70
N GLU A 34 11.97 1.93 -18.10
CA GLU A 34 13.03 2.95 -18.01
C GLU A 34 14.28 2.41 -17.31
N LYS A 35 14.10 1.62 -16.25
CA LYS A 35 15.21 1.03 -15.49
C LYS A 35 15.71 -0.31 -16.05
N ALA A 36 15.15 -0.77 -17.17
CA ALA A 36 15.43 -2.09 -17.74
C ALA A 36 15.26 -3.24 -16.73
N ILE A 37 14.27 -3.12 -15.83
CA ILE A 37 13.92 -4.14 -14.84
C ILE A 37 12.79 -4.99 -15.41
N PRO A 38 12.95 -6.32 -15.51
CA PRO A 38 11.86 -7.21 -15.93
C PRO A 38 10.69 -7.17 -14.95
N LEU A 39 9.46 -6.99 -15.44
CA LEU A 39 8.25 -7.08 -14.61
C LEU A 39 8.11 -8.46 -13.93
N SER A 40 8.67 -9.51 -14.53
CA SER A 40 8.69 -10.87 -13.98
C SER A 40 9.41 -10.98 -12.63
N ASN A 41 10.21 -9.97 -12.24
CA ASN A 41 10.85 -9.92 -10.93
C ASN A 41 9.85 -9.65 -9.80
N ILE A 42 8.63 -9.19 -10.12
CA ILE A 42 7.58 -8.95 -9.14
C ILE A 42 6.94 -10.30 -8.75
N ILE A 43 7.30 -10.79 -7.56
CA ILE A 43 6.73 -12.02 -7.00
C ILE A 43 5.40 -11.79 -6.27
N SER A 44 5.24 -10.61 -5.65
CA SER A 44 4.07 -10.28 -4.85
C SER A 44 3.83 -8.79 -4.77
N ILE A 45 2.60 -8.40 -4.44
CA ILE A 45 2.20 -7.03 -4.16
C ILE A 45 1.32 -6.99 -2.91
N ALA A 46 1.61 -6.05 -2.01
CA ALA A 46 0.74 -5.69 -0.90
C ALA A 46 -0.02 -4.39 -1.20
N SER A 47 -1.35 -4.38 -1.05
CA SER A 47 -2.17 -3.17 -1.21
C SER A 47 -3.27 -3.04 -0.16
N ASP A 48 -3.80 -1.84 0.01
CA ASP A 48 -4.85 -1.47 0.99
C ASP A 48 -6.27 -1.86 0.56
N ARG A 49 -6.42 -2.72 -0.46
CA ARG A 49 -7.70 -3.13 -1.04
C ARG A 49 -8.57 -2.00 -1.59
N ALA A 50 -8.03 -0.81 -1.85
CA ALA A 50 -8.78 0.21 -2.59
C ALA A 50 -9.32 -0.37 -3.91
N PRO A 51 -10.54 -0.02 -4.36
CA PRO A 51 -11.11 -0.56 -5.59
C PRO A 51 -10.22 -0.39 -6.83
N ALA A 52 -9.46 0.71 -6.89
CA ALA A 52 -8.46 0.95 -7.92
C ALA A 52 -7.32 -0.09 -7.91
N MET A 53 -6.99 -0.68 -6.77
CA MET A 53 -5.93 -1.68 -6.65
C MET A 53 -6.45 -3.10 -6.92
N VAL A 54 -7.58 -3.48 -6.33
CA VAL A 54 -8.09 -4.87 -6.33
C VAL A 54 -9.26 -5.14 -7.26
N GLY A 55 -9.73 -4.14 -8.00
CA GLY A 55 -10.85 -4.28 -8.93
C GLY A 55 -10.66 -5.44 -9.92
N ARG A 56 -11.67 -6.32 -10.03
CA ARG A 56 -11.59 -7.58 -10.80
C ARG A 56 -11.18 -7.40 -12.27
N TYR A 57 -11.63 -6.33 -12.91
CA TYR A 57 -11.37 -6.09 -14.33
C TYR A 57 -10.49 -4.86 -14.57
N ARG A 58 -10.67 -3.80 -13.75
CA ARG A 58 -10.01 -2.50 -13.92
C ARG A 58 -9.13 -2.10 -12.73
N GLY A 59 -8.78 -3.07 -11.89
CA GLY A 59 -7.85 -2.86 -10.78
C GLY A 59 -6.40 -3.03 -11.23
N PHE A 60 -5.49 -2.32 -10.59
CA PHE A 60 -4.04 -2.42 -10.81
C PHE A 60 -3.56 -3.89 -10.82
N ILE A 61 -3.98 -4.69 -9.82
CA ILE A 61 -3.56 -6.10 -9.69
C ILE A 61 -4.03 -6.92 -10.89
N SER A 62 -5.19 -6.59 -11.45
CA SER A 62 -5.74 -7.29 -12.61
C SER A 62 -4.92 -7.02 -13.87
N TYR A 63 -4.46 -5.78 -14.07
CA TYR A 63 -3.53 -5.45 -15.15
C TYR A 63 -2.14 -6.06 -14.94
N LEU A 64 -1.63 -6.04 -13.70
CA LEU A 64 -0.35 -6.66 -13.37
C LEU A 64 -0.37 -8.18 -13.65
N LYS A 65 -1.45 -8.87 -13.27
CA LYS A 65 -1.63 -10.31 -13.53
C LYS A 65 -1.68 -10.69 -15.01
N GLN A 66 -2.08 -9.77 -15.88
CA GLN A 66 -2.03 -10.00 -17.34
C GLN A 66 -0.61 -10.03 -17.87
N ASN A 67 0.34 -9.38 -17.18
CA ASN A 67 1.76 -9.33 -17.55
C ASN A 67 2.61 -10.29 -16.71
N VAL A 68 2.18 -10.60 -15.49
CA VAL A 68 2.85 -11.47 -14.52
C VAL A 68 1.81 -12.38 -13.86
N SER A 69 1.45 -13.47 -14.53
CA SER A 69 0.32 -14.34 -14.12
C SER A 69 0.47 -14.95 -12.72
N GLY A 70 1.71 -15.18 -12.27
CA GLY A 70 2.03 -15.78 -10.97
C GLY A 70 2.05 -14.82 -9.78
N VAL A 71 1.79 -13.52 -9.97
CA VAL A 71 1.94 -12.54 -8.88
C VAL A 71 0.94 -12.78 -7.74
N LEU A 72 1.45 -12.83 -6.51
CA LEU A 72 0.64 -12.97 -5.30
C LEU A 72 0.13 -11.61 -4.82
N ALA A 73 -1.18 -11.47 -4.67
CA ALA A 73 -1.80 -10.27 -4.13
C ALA A 73 -2.06 -10.45 -2.63
N ILE A 74 -1.43 -9.61 -1.81
CA ILE A 74 -1.47 -9.62 -0.36
C ILE A 74 -2.22 -8.38 0.12
N HIS A 75 -3.03 -8.53 1.17
CA HIS A 75 -3.68 -7.40 1.80
C HIS A 75 -2.70 -6.75 2.79
N CYS A 76 -2.46 -5.45 2.65
CA CYS A 76 -1.59 -4.66 3.52
C CYS A 76 -1.90 -4.89 5.01
N VAL A 77 -0.89 -5.33 5.77
CA VAL A 77 -1.02 -5.66 7.19
C VAL A 77 -1.45 -4.45 8.00
N ILE A 78 -0.90 -3.28 7.70
CA ILE A 78 -1.24 -2.02 8.37
C ILE A 78 -2.72 -1.67 8.15
N HIS A 79 -3.23 -1.84 6.93
CA HIS A 79 -4.65 -1.61 6.66
C HIS A 79 -5.54 -2.61 7.43
N ARG A 80 -5.16 -3.90 7.48
CA ARG A 80 -5.88 -4.90 8.29
C ARG A 80 -5.90 -4.55 9.76
N GLN A 81 -4.76 -4.12 10.32
CA GLN A 81 -4.66 -3.67 11.71
C GLN A 81 -5.56 -2.45 11.96
N HIS A 82 -5.56 -1.47 11.06
CA HIS A 82 -6.44 -0.31 11.14
C HIS A 82 -7.93 -0.70 11.13
N LEU A 83 -8.34 -1.67 10.30
CA LEU A 83 -9.72 -2.15 10.28
C LEU A 83 -10.12 -2.86 11.58
N VAL A 84 -9.22 -3.68 12.15
CA VAL A 84 -9.44 -4.33 13.45
C VAL A 84 -9.52 -3.27 14.56
N ALA A 85 -8.70 -2.22 14.49
CA ALA A 85 -8.69 -1.14 15.47
C ALA A 85 -10.03 -0.38 15.57
N LYS A 86 -10.89 -0.47 14.54
CA LYS A 86 -12.24 0.11 14.58
C LYS A 86 -13.24 -0.69 15.42
N ASN A 87 -12.93 -1.95 15.72
CA ASN A 87 -13.84 -2.88 16.42
C ASN A 87 -13.20 -3.41 17.71
N LEU A 88 -12.44 -2.58 18.42
CA LEU A 88 -11.77 -2.97 19.66
C LEU A 88 -12.76 -3.01 20.83
N SER A 89 -12.40 -3.74 21.88
CA SER A 89 -13.13 -3.70 23.14
C SER A 89 -13.14 -2.27 23.71
N VAL A 90 -14.19 -1.94 24.47
CA VAL A 90 -14.38 -0.61 25.06
C VAL A 90 -13.12 -0.12 25.78
N ARG A 91 -12.54 -0.95 26.65
CA ARG A 91 -11.31 -0.62 27.41
C ARG A 91 -10.13 -0.23 26.51
N LEU A 92 -9.94 -0.97 25.41
CA LEU A 92 -8.82 -0.72 24.50
C LEU A 92 -9.09 0.48 23.61
N HIS A 93 -10.34 0.68 23.21
CA HIS A 93 -10.79 1.87 22.50
C HIS A 93 -10.54 3.15 23.32
N GLU A 94 -10.93 3.17 24.59
CA GLU A 94 -10.67 4.30 25.51
C GLU A 94 -9.17 4.58 25.67
N SER A 95 -8.37 3.53 25.83
CA SER A 95 -6.91 3.66 25.95
C SER A 95 -6.28 4.30 24.70
N LEU A 96 -6.72 3.89 23.51
CA LEU A 96 -6.25 4.47 22.25
C LEU A 96 -6.73 5.92 22.07
N HIS A 97 -7.98 6.21 22.45
CA HIS A 97 -8.52 7.57 22.39
C HIS A 97 -7.72 8.54 23.26
N LEU A 98 -7.35 8.12 24.48
CA LEU A 98 -6.49 8.93 25.36
C LEU A 98 -5.14 9.26 24.70
N VAL A 99 -4.52 8.29 24.03
CA VAL A 99 -3.26 8.49 23.30
C VAL A 99 -3.46 9.44 22.13
N ILE A 100 -4.51 9.25 21.33
CA ILE A 100 -4.84 10.11 20.19
C ILE A 100 -5.05 11.56 20.65
N ASP A 101 -5.83 11.77 21.71
CA ASP A 101 -6.10 13.10 22.26
C ASP A 101 -4.83 13.76 22.78
N THR A 102 -3.96 12.99 23.44
CA THR A 102 -2.66 13.48 23.92
C THR A 102 -1.77 13.93 22.76
N VAL A 103 -1.64 13.10 21.71
CA VAL A 103 -0.86 13.45 20.51
C VAL A 103 -1.45 14.68 19.82
N ASN A 104 -2.77 14.75 19.68
CA ASN A 104 -3.44 15.90 19.07
C ASN A 104 -3.19 17.18 19.87
N ARG A 105 -3.23 17.11 21.21
CA ARG A 105 -2.94 18.24 22.09
C ARG A 105 -1.48 18.67 22.01
N ILE A 106 -0.53 17.74 21.92
CA ILE A 106 0.88 18.07 21.69
C ILE A 106 1.02 18.81 20.35
N ARG A 107 0.44 18.27 19.27
CA ARG A 107 0.53 18.88 17.94
C ARG A 107 -0.11 20.26 17.87
N SER A 108 -1.24 20.49 18.54
CA SER A 108 -1.93 21.79 18.54
C SER A 108 -1.22 22.85 19.37
N ASN A 109 -0.37 22.45 20.32
CA ASN A 109 0.39 23.35 21.19
C ASN A 109 1.89 23.35 20.85
N ALA A 110 2.28 22.67 19.78
CA ALA A 110 3.63 22.76 19.25
C ALA A 110 3.82 24.19 18.72
N VAL A 111 4.70 24.95 19.36
CA VAL A 111 5.14 26.24 18.85
C VAL A 111 6.04 25.93 17.64
N VAL A 112 5.53 26.21 16.45
CA VAL A 112 6.35 26.29 15.22
C VAL A 112 6.89 27.70 15.11
#